data_AF-A0A1M4MZW4-F1
#
_entry.id   AF-A0A1M4MZW4-F1
#
_cell.length_a   1.000
_cell.length_b   1.000
_cell.length_c   1.000
_cell.angle_alpha   90.00
_cell.angle_beta   90.00
_cell.angle_gamma   90.00
#
_symmetry.space_group_name_H-M   'P 1'
#
loop_
_entity.id
_entity.type
_entity.pdbx_description
1 polymer ?
#
loop_
_entity_poly.entity_id
_entity_poly.type
_entity_poly.pdbx_seq_one_letter_code
_entity_poly.pdbx_strand_id
1 'polypeptide(L)'
;MFRFALCALAAISLSACVATPPLPSETAPAVAAPVASASNDAQIIALINAERAKVGRAALSPDVHLSEIAREHAELMVRNDFFSHDVPGGLTYEQRMAAAGYDDSKHGENISYGRQDPSYTVADWMDSRLHRNNILDRKFEKIGVGSARPYYYVTIFSDR
;
A
#
# COMPACT_ATOMS: atom_id res chain seq x y z
N MET A 1 36.20 -74.76 46.45
CA MET A 1 37.11 -73.63 46.74
C MET A 1 37.51 -73.00 45.40
N PHE A 2 37.25 -71.68 45.21
CA PHE A 2 37.81 -70.77 44.17
C PHE A 2 37.60 -71.13 42.66
N ARG A 3 37.42 -70.25 41.66
CA ARG A 3 37.13 -68.81 41.46
C ARG A 3 36.89 -68.63 39.93
N PHE A 4 35.92 -67.78 39.56
CA PHE A 4 35.79 -66.82 38.42
C PHE A 4 36.33 -67.04 36.96
N ALA A 5 35.42 -66.72 36.01
CA ALA A 5 35.52 -65.98 34.72
C ALA A 5 36.37 -66.55 33.56
N LEU A 6 36.13 -66.31 32.25
CA LEU A 6 35.50 -65.22 31.49
C LEU A 6 35.35 -65.66 30.00
N CYS A 7 34.48 -64.97 29.23
CA CYS A 7 34.55 -64.73 27.77
C CYS A 7 34.45 -65.91 26.79
N ALA A 8 33.94 -65.79 25.56
CA ALA A 8 33.11 -64.83 24.85
C ALA A 8 32.68 -65.56 23.54
N LEU A 9 31.53 -65.16 22.98
CA LEU A 9 30.92 -65.77 21.79
C LEU A 9 31.72 -65.53 20.50
N ALA A 10 31.71 -66.54 19.61
CA ALA A 10 32.18 -66.46 18.23
C ALA A 10 30.99 -66.43 17.24
N ALA A 11 31.20 -65.72 16.14
CA ALA A 11 30.24 -65.31 15.13
C ALA A 11 30.02 -66.36 14.01
N ILE A 12 28.88 -66.24 13.31
CA ILE A 12 28.69 -66.77 11.94
C ILE A 12 27.93 -65.72 11.11
N SER A 13 28.39 -65.53 9.87
CA SER A 13 27.90 -64.60 8.86
C SER A 13 26.59 -65.03 8.20
N LEU A 14 25.87 -64.11 7.56
CA LEU A 14 25.20 -64.36 6.27
C LEU A 14 24.96 -63.03 5.54
N SER A 15 25.18 -63.04 4.22
CA SER A 15 25.02 -61.93 3.28
C SER A 15 23.55 -61.70 2.92
N ALA A 16 23.12 -60.45 2.77
CA ALA A 16 21.87 -60.10 2.12
C ALA A 16 22.01 -58.77 1.35
N CYS A 17 21.62 -58.79 0.08
CA CYS A 17 21.58 -57.64 -0.83
C CYS A 17 20.60 -56.58 -0.32
N VAL A 18 21.08 -55.34 -0.11
CA VAL A 18 20.20 -54.20 0.20
C VAL A 18 19.87 -53.49 -1.10
N ALA A 19 18.62 -53.58 -1.53
CA ALA A 19 18.06 -52.70 -2.55
C ALA A 19 17.69 -51.37 -1.88
N THR A 20 18.37 -50.29 -2.28
CA THR A 20 18.12 -48.93 -1.80
C THR A 20 16.82 -48.39 -2.40
N PRO A 21 15.85 -47.93 -1.60
CA PRO A 21 14.71 -47.19 -2.13
C PRO A 21 15.18 -45.82 -2.68
N PRO A 22 14.59 -45.32 -3.79
CA PRO A 22 14.88 -43.97 -4.27
C PRO A 22 14.38 -42.95 -3.24
N LEU A 23 15.21 -41.95 -2.97
CA LEU A 23 14.88 -40.82 -2.09
C LEU A 23 13.64 -40.08 -2.62
N PRO A 24 12.76 -39.55 -1.75
CA PRO A 24 11.71 -38.66 -2.19
C PRO A 24 12.34 -37.41 -2.83
N SER A 25 11.95 -37.10 -4.07
CA SER A 25 12.26 -35.82 -4.70
C SER A 25 11.63 -34.70 -3.88
N GLU A 26 12.44 -34.05 -3.07
CA GLU A 26 12.10 -32.81 -2.40
C GLU A 26 11.98 -31.73 -3.48
N THR A 27 10.74 -31.40 -3.85
CA THR A 27 10.45 -30.26 -4.72
C THR A 27 10.97 -29.02 -4.01
N ALA A 28 12.06 -28.44 -4.53
CA ALA A 28 12.60 -27.18 -4.05
C ALA A 28 11.47 -26.12 -3.98
N PRO A 29 11.44 -25.25 -2.96
CA PRO A 29 10.44 -24.21 -2.89
C PRO A 29 10.60 -23.33 -4.11
N ALA A 30 9.50 -23.14 -4.86
CA ALA A 30 9.44 -22.11 -5.88
C ALA A 30 9.84 -20.79 -5.22
N VAL A 31 10.92 -20.18 -5.70
CA VAL A 31 11.31 -18.83 -5.31
C VAL A 31 10.12 -17.94 -5.61
N ALA A 32 9.38 -17.54 -4.57
CA ALA A 32 8.31 -16.57 -4.71
C ALA A 32 8.92 -15.31 -5.34
N ALA A 33 8.39 -14.91 -6.50
CA ALA A 33 8.71 -13.61 -7.07
C ALA A 33 8.54 -12.53 -5.97
N PRO A 34 9.36 -11.46 -5.96
CA PRO A 34 9.15 -10.38 -5.01
C PRO A 34 7.72 -9.90 -5.16
N VAL A 35 6.92 -10.05 -4.10
CA VAL A 35 5.63 -9.37 -3.97
C VAL A 35 5.93 -7.90 -4.17
N ALA A 36 5.53 -7.34 -5.31
CA ALA A 36 5.76 -5.94 -5.62
C ALA A 36 5.19 -5.12 -4.46
N SER A 37 6.04 -4.34 -3.79
CA SER A 37 5.58 -3.41 -2.76
C SER A 37 4.58 -2.44 -3.40
N ALA A 38 3.41 -2.26 -2.79
CA ALA A 38 2.40 -1.34 -3.28
C ALA A 38 2.98 0.07 -3.46
N SER A 39 2.52 0.81 -4.47
CA SER A 39 2.91 2.21 -4.67
C SER A 39 2.51 3.06 -3.46
N ASN A 40 3.16 4.22 -3.28
CA ASN A 40 2.79 5.14 -2.21
C ASN A 40 1.32 5.59 -2.34
N ASP A 41 0.85 5.82 -3.56
CA ASP A 41 -0.55 6.18 -3.83
C ASP A 41 -1.51 5.07 -3.36
N ALA A 42 -1.21 3.80 -3.68
CA ALA A 42 -2.00 2.67 -3.22
C ALA A 42 -1.96 2.49 -1.69
N GLN A 43 -0.81 2.75 -1.06
CA GLN A 43 -0.67 2.73 0.40
C GLN A 43 -1.51 3.83 1.07
N ILE A 44 -1.52 5.06 0.53
CA ILE A 44 -2.36 6.16 1.02
C ILE A 44 -3.84 5.77 0.97
N ILE A 45 -4.31 5.20 -0.14
CA ILE A 45 -5.70 4.74 -0.26
C ILE A 45 -6.03 3.69 0.80
N ALA A 46 -5.17 2.69 0.97
CA ALA A 46 -5.37 1.63 1.96
C ALA A 46 -5.43 2.18 3.39
N LEU A 47 -4.54 3.10 3.75
CA LEU A 47 -4.51 3.76 5.05
C LEU A 47 -5.75 4.62 5.29
N ILE A 48 -6.16 5.43 4.31
CA ILE A 48 -7.40 6.22 4.38
C ILE A 48 -8.62 5.31 4.61
N ASN A 49 -8.71 4.20 3.87
CA ASN A 49 -9.81 3.25 4.05
C ASN A 49 -9.77 2.53 5.41
N ALA A 50 -8.57 2.31 5.98
CA ALA A 50 -8.44 1.82 7.34
C ALA A 50 -8.97 2.84 8.38
N GLU A 51 -8.69 4.14 8.21
CA GLU A 51 -9.24 5.20 9.07
C GLU A 51 -10.77 5.30 8.96
N ARG A 52 -11.30 5.18 7.73
CA ARG A 52 -12.74 5.14 7.48
C ARG A 52 -13.41 3.96 8.16
N ALA A 53 -12.80 2.77 8.12
CA ALA A 53 -13.33 1.58 8.77
C ALA A 53 -13.46 1.73 10.29
N LYS A 54 -12.50 2.40 10.96
CA LYS A 54 -12.53 2.64 12.42
C LYS A 54 -13.79 3.37 12.90
N VAL A 55 -14.42 4.16 12.02
CA VAL A 55 -15.63 4.94 12.34
C VAL A 55 -16.87 4.47 11.54
N GLY A 56 -16.81 3.27 10.97
CA GLY A 56 -17.93 2.66 10.24
C GLY A 56 -18.30 3.41 8.96
N ARG A 57 -17.31 3.95 8.24
CA ARG A 57 -17.51 4.52 6.89
C ARG A 57 -17.21 3.47 5.83
N ALA A 58 -17.99 3.50 4.74
CA ALA A 58 -17.72 2.67 3.57
C ALA A 58 -16.34 3.00 2.98
N ALA A 59 -15.65 2.00 2.44
CA ALA A 59 -14.39 2.19 1.75
C ALA A 59 -14.60 3.02 0.47
N LEU A 60 -13.65 3.92 0.20
CA LEU A 60 -13.57 4.65 -1.05
C LEU A 60 -12.99 3.75 -2.14
N SER A 61 -13.60 3.77 -3.32
CA SER A 61 -13.13 3.05 -4.49
C SER A 61 -12.10 3.90 -5.24
N PRO A 62 -10.92 3.36 -5.59
CA PRO A 62 -9.97 4.07 -6.44
C PRO A 62 -10.60 4.47 -7.78
N ASP A 63 -10.35 5.69 -8.20
CA ASP A 63 -10.77 6.22 -9.50
C ASP A 63 -9.54 6.72 -10.28
N VAL A 64 -9.39 6.22 -11.51
CA VAL A 64 -8.21 6.50 -12.34
C VAL A 64 -8.21 7.95 -12.82
N HIS A 65 -9.37 8.51 -13.18
CA HIS A 65 -9.49 9.89 -13.66
C HIS A 65 -9.18 10.88 -12.53
N LEU A 66 -9.70 10.66 -11.33
CA LEU A 66 -9.31 11.44 -10.15
C LEU A 66 -7.81 11.34 -9.83
N SER A 67 -7.22 10.16 -10.02
CA SER A 67 -5.79 9.94 -9.78
C SER A 67 -4.92 10.70 -10.79
N GLU A 68 -5.36 10.79 -12.05
CA GLU A 68 -4.71 11.60 -13.08
C GLU A 68 -4.74 13.09 -12.72
N ILE A 69 -5.91 13.62 -12.34
CA ILE A 69 -6.05 15.03 -11.90
C ILE A 69 -5.14 15.32 -10.70
N ALA A 70 -5.14 14.43 -9.71
CA ALA A 70 -4.31 14.58 -8.51
C ALA A 70 -2.81 14.58 -8.85
N ARG A 71 -2.38 13.68 -9.74
CA ARG A 71 -0.98 13.58 -10.18
C ARG A 71 -0.55 14.82 -10.95
N GLU A 72 -1.37 15.31 -11.87
CA GLU A 72 -1.08 16.53 -12.63
C GLU A 72 -0.91 17.74 -11.72
N HIS A 73 -1.76 17.88 -10.69
CA HIS A 73 -1.61 18.96 -9.71
C HIS A 73 -0.35 18.81 -8.86
N ALA A 74 0.00 17.59 -8.43
CA ALA A 74 1.25 17.31 -7.73
C ALA A 74 2.47 17.69 -8.60
N GLU A 75 2.45 17.34 -9.88
CA GLU A 75 3.49 17.69 -10.85
C GLU A 75 3.57 19.20 -11.11
N LEU A 76 2.45 19.92 -11.08
CA LEU A 76 2.44 21.38 -11.19
C LEU A 76 3.06 22.05 -9.97
N MET A 77 2.70 21.60 -8.76
CA MET A 77 3.29 22.09 -7.51
C MET A 77 4.81 21.89 -7.49
N VAL A 78 5.28 20.71 -7.92
CA VAL A 78 6.71 20.42 -8.08
C VAL A 78 7.36 21.33 -9.12
N ARG A 79 6.80 21.40 -10.33
CA ARG A 79 7.45 22.10 -11.46
C ARG A 79 7.54 23.60 -11.27
N ASN A 80 6.59 24.19 -10.55
CA ASN A 80 6.47 25.64 -10.40
C ASN A 80 6.76 26.12 -8.97
N ASP A 81 7.30 25.24 -8.12
CA ASP A 81 7.74 25.55 -6.74
C ASP A 81 6.66 26.25 -5.91
N PHE A 82 5.49 25.63 -5.80
CA PHE A 82 4.40 26.13 -4.95
C PHE A 82 3.71 25.01 -4.17
N PHE A 83 2.97 25.39 -3.12
CA PHE A 83 2.12 24.48 -2.36
C PHE A 83 0.78 25.14 -2.07
N SER A 84 -0.23 24.80 -2.87
CA SER A 84 -1.57 25.40 -2.85
C SER A 84 -2.56 24.49 -3.57
N HIS A 85 -3.83 24.54 -3.17
CA HIS A 85 -4.94 23.90 -3.91
C HIS A 85 -5.14 24.55 -5.29
N ASP A 86 -4.97 25.87 -5.35
CA ASP A 86 -5.08 26.69 -6.56
C ASP A 86 -3.71 26.83 -7.22
N VAL A 87 -3.69 26.80 -8.56
CA VAL A 87 -2.49 27.07 -9.35
C VAL A 87 -2.29 28.59 -9.42
N PRO A 88 -1.16 29.15 -8.94
CA PRO A 88 -0.92 30.59 -9.01
C PRO A 88 -0.99 31.13 -10.45
N GLY A 89 -1.91 32.07 -10.71
CA GLY A 89 -2.15 32.63 -12.04
C GLY A 89 -2.81 31.65 -13.04
N GLY A 90 -3.25 30.49 -12.57
CA GLY A 90 -3.91 29.45 -13.37
C GLY A 90 -5.31 29.12 -12.86
N LEU A 91 -5.69 27.85 -12.98
CA LEU A 91 -7.00 27.36 -12.51
C LEU A 91 -7.02 27.25 -10.99
N THR A 92 -8.14 27.65 -10.39
CA THR A 92 -8.48 27.26 -9.02
C THR A 92 -8.76 25.76 -8.95
N TYR A 93 -8.79 25.20 -7.74
CA TYR A 93 -9.22 23.82 -7.51
C TYR A 93 -10.60 23.55 -8.13
N GLU A 94 -11.59 24.39 -7.84
CA GLU A 94 -12.95 24.27 -8.37
C GLU A 94 -12.96 24.31 -9.92
N GLN A 95 -12.18 25.20 -10.53
CA GLN A 95 -12.07 25.26 -11.99
C GLN A 95 -11.37 24.04 -12.59
N ARG A 96 -10.36 23.48 -11.90
CA ARG A 96 -9.69 22.23 -12.30
C ARG A 96 -10.67 21.05 -12.27
N MET A 97 -11.48 20.95 -11.22
CA MET A 97 -12.50 19.90 -11.10
C MET A 97 -13.61 20.07 -12.16
N ALA A 98 -14.09 21.29 -12.37
CA ALA A 98 -15.09 21.58 -13.41
C ALA A 98 -14.58 21.25 -14.81
N ALA A 99 -13.34 21.64 -15.15
CA ALA A 99 -12.72 21.32 -16.43
C ALA A 99 -12.53 19.80 -16.65
N ALA A 100 -12.37 19.04 -15.57
CA ALA A 100 -12.32 17.58 -15.59
C ALA A 100 -13.71 16.91 -15.57
N GLY A 101 -14.78 17.71 -15.60
CA GLY A 101 -16.16 17.24 -15.65
C GLY A 101 -16.72 16.79 -14.30
N TYR A 102 -16.33 17.44 -13.19
CA TYR A 102 -16.82 17.20 -11.82
C TYR A 102 -17.60 18.38 -11.22
N ASP A 103 -18.02 19.35 -12.04
CA ASP A 103 -18.77 20.55 -11.67
C ASP A 103 -20.09 20.27 -10.93
N ASP A 104 -20.79 19.21 -11.31
CA ASP A 104 -22.04 18.78 -10.65
C ASP A 104 -21.82 17.68 -9.58
N SER A 105 -20.60 17.51 -9.08
CA SER A 105 -20.28 16.51 -8.04
C SER A 105 -19.89 17.16 -6.72
N LYS A 106 -20.08 16.44 -5.62
CA LYS A 106 -19.42 16.82 -4.37
C LYS A 106 -17.99 16.29 -4.43
N HIS A 107 -17.01 17.17 -4.28
CA HIS A 107 -15.61 16.79 -4.24
C HIS A 107 -14.83 17.52 -3.13
N GLY A 108 -13.63 17.02 -2.82
CA GLY A 108 -12.70 17.64 -1.88
C GLY A 108 -11.27 17.22 -2.16
N GLU A 109 -10.30 18.01 -1.68
CA GLU A 109 -8.87 17.74 -1.86
C GLU A 109 -8.11 17.84 -0.54
N ASN A 110 -7.17 16.92 -0.32
CA ASN A 110 -6.10 17.10 0.66
C ASN A 110 -4.76 17.09 -0.07
N ILE A 111 -3.85 17.97 0.36
CA ILE A 111 -2.47 18.04 -0.16
C ILE A 111 -1.46 17.91 0.99
N SER A 112 -0.30 17.35 0.68
CA SER A 112 0.83 17.22 1.62
C SER A 112 2.15 17.35 0.85
N TYR A 113 3.20 17.83 1.50
CA TYR A 113 4.54 17.92 0.93
C TYR A 113 5.61 17.59 1.97
N GLY A 114 6.80 17.19 1.51
CA GLY A 114 8.02 17.15 2.32
C GLY A 114 8.31 15.85 3.07
N ARG A 115 7.39 14.86 3.05
CA ARG A 115 7.59 13.54 3.66
C ARG A 115 7.25 12.44 2.68
N GLN A 116 8.14 11.46 2.54
CA GLN A 116 7.93 10.32 1.64
C GLN A 116 6.92 9.30 2.18
N ASP A 117 6.83 9.15 3.49
CA ASP A 117 6.12 8.03 4.12
C ASP A 117 4.59 8.23 4.05
N PRO A 118 3.85 7.34 3.34
CA PRO A 118 2.39 7.37 3.30
C PRO A 118 1.72 7.34 4.67
N SER A 119 2.29 6.58 5.62
CA SER A 119 1.71 6.44 6.97
C SER A 119 1.79 7.75 7.75
N TYR A 120 2.92 8.46 7.62
CA TYR A 120 3.07 9.79 8.19
C TYR A 120 2.06 10.77 7.57
N THR A 121 1.95 10.80 6.24
CA THR A 121 1.02 11.71 5.55
C THR A 121 -0.43 11.51 5.97
N VAL A 122 -0.89 10.25 6.04
CA VAL A 122 -2.27 9.98 6.47
C VAL A 122 -2.46 10.30 7.94
N ALA A 123 -1.49 10.03 8.82
CA ALA A 123 -1.57 10.41 10.23
C ALA A 123 -1.68 11.95 10.40
N ASP A 124 -0.85 12.72 9.69
CA ASP A 124 -0.87 14.20 9.72
C ASP A 124 -2.21 14.77 9.22
N TRP A 125 -2.75 14.22 8.12
CA TRP A 125 -4.10 14.57 7.67
C TRP A 125 -5.17 14.19 8.68
N MET A 126 -5.04 13.03 9.31
CA MET A 126 -5.97 12.64 10.37
C MET A 126 -5.85 13.56 11.57
N ASP A 127 -4.72 14.16 11.90
CA ASP A 127 -4.62 15.12 13.02
C ASP A 127 -5.18 16.51 12.68
N SER A 128 -5.25 16.86 11.39
CA SER A 128 -5.88 18.09 10.92
C SER A 128 -7.41 17.95 10.79
N ARG A 129 -8.17 18.80 11.50
CA ARG A 129 -9.65 18.81 11.41
C ARG A 129 -10.16 18.97 9.97
N LEU A 130 -9.52 19.82 9.17
CA LEU A 130 -9.95 20.08 7.79
C LEU A 130 -9.70 18.87 6.89
N HIS A 131 -8.51 18.27 6.94
CA HIS A 131 -8.17 17.10 6.13
C HIS A 131 -8.95 15.85 6.57
N ARG A 132 -9.09 15.64 7.89
CA ARG A 132 -9.90 14.56 8.47
C ARG A 132 -11.36 14.63 8.01
N ASN A 133 -11.93 15.84 7.90
CA ASN A 133 -13.32 16.00 7.45
C ASN A 133 -13.52 15.46 6.03
N ASN A 134 -12.56 15.70 5.11
CA ASN A 134 -12.61 15.12 3.77
C ASN A 134 -12.51 13.59 3.83
N ILE A 135 -11.52 13.05 4.55
CA ILE A 135 -11.29 11.59 4.68
C ILE A 135 -12.53 10.86 5.22
N LEU A 136 -13.24 11.45 6.19
CA LEU A 136 -14.36 10.80 6.88
C LEU A 136 -15.75 11.22 6.40
N ASP A 137 -15.84 12.04 5.35
CA ASP A 137 -17.15 12.44 4.79
C ASP A 137 -17.89 11.20 4.28
N ARG A 138 -19.16 11.09 4.67
CA ARG A 138 -20.04 9.97 4.32
C ARG A 138 -20.46 9.98 2.87
N LYS A 139 -20.42 11.15 2.21
CA LYS A 139 -20.91 11.33 0.85
C LYS A 139 -19.89 10.91 -0.20
N PHE A 140 -18.60 10.85 0.14
CA PHE A 140 -17.59 10.42 -0.82
C PHE A 140 -17.59 8.90 -0.99
N GLU A 141 -17.49 8.49 -2.24
CA GLU A 141 -17.48 7.10 -2.71
C GLU A 141 -16.21 6.76 -3.49
N LYS A 142 -15.59 7.77 -4.11
CA LYS A 142 -14.37 7.66 -4.92
C LYS A 142 -13.18 8.36 -4.30
N ILE A 143 -11.99 7.87 -4.63
CA ILE A 143 -10.72 8.51 -4.30
C ILE A 143 -9.74 8.41 -5.47
N GLY A 144 -9.11 9.52 -5.81
CA GLY A 144 -7.91 9.54 -6.63
C GLY A 144 -6.71 9.97 -5.80
N VAL A 145 -5.56 9.36 -6.03
CA VAL A 145 -4.30 9.75 -5.37
C VAL A 145 -3.23 9.90 -6.43
N GLY A 146 -2.49 11.01 -6.36
CA GLY A 146 -1.35 11.26 -7.21
C GLY A 146 -0.20 11.83 -6.42
N SER A 147 1.02 11.49 -6.83
CA SER A 147 2.24 11.96 -6.20
C SER A 147 3.30 12.42 -7.19
N ALA A 148 4.13 13.36 -6.76
CA ALA A 148 5.27 13.87 -7.53
C ALA A 148 6.47 14.13 -6.62
N ARG A 149 7.69 14.08 -7.16
CA ARG A 149 8.93 14.29 -6.39
C ARG A 149 9.38 15.76 -6.46
N PRO A 150 9.85 16.37 -5.36
CA PRO A 150 10.08 15.76 -4.03
C PRO A 150 8.78 15.64 -3.20
N TYR A 151 8.35 14.41 -2.93
CA TYR A 151 7.19 13.99 -2.11
C TYR A 151 6.06 15.00 -1.90
N TYR A 152 5.35 15.34 -2.96
CA TYR A 152 4.02 15.91 -2.93
C TYR A 152 2.99 14.79 -3.05
N TYR A 153 1.95 14.84 -2.21
CA TYR A 153 0.79 13.97 -2.29
C TYR A 153 -0.46 14.81 -2.45
N VAL A 154 -1.32 14.40 -3.38
CA VAL A 154 -2.65 14.96 -3.60
C VAL A 154 -3.65 13.82 -3.52
N THR A 155 -4.68 13.96 -2.69
CA THR A 155 -5.85 13.06 -2.68
C THR A 155 -7.08 13.87 -3.07
N ILE A 156 -7.82 13.39 -4.05
CA ILE A 156 -9.12 13.96 -4.43
C ILE A 156 -10.21 12.95 -4.09
N PHE A 157 -11.27 13.43 -3.45
CA PHE A 157 -12.46 12.66 -3.11
C PHE A 157 -13.62 13.11 -3.98
N SER A 158 -14.50 12.19 -4.38
CA SER A 158 -15.75 12.52 -5.05
C SER A 158 -16.88 11.58 -4.65
N ASP A 159 -18.11 12.04 -4.81
CA ASP A 159 -19.32 11.22 -4.68
C ASP A 159 -19.65 10.41 -5.95
N ARG A 160 -18.84 10.50 -7.01
CA ARG A 160 -19.02 9.72 -8.25
C ARG A 160 -17.73 9.37 -8.97
#